data_AF-A0A6I1FIG8-F1
#
_entry.id   AF-A0A6I1FIG8-F1
#
_cell.length_a   1.000
_cell.length_b   1.000
_cell.length_c   1.000
_cell.angle_alpha   90.00
_cell.angle_beta   90.00
_cell.angle_gamma   90.00
#
_symmetry.space_group_name_H-M   'P 1'
#
loop_
_entity.id
_entity.type
_entity.pdbx_description
1 polymer ?
#
loop_
_entity_poly.entity_id
_entity_poly.type
_entity_poly.pdbx_seq_one_letter_code
_entity_poly.pdbx_strand_id
1 'polypeptide(L)' 'MCKDNLLDAIEKKRMELFKIVAVNGLNSPLAVKYSQELDLLLNDYNRKYIHSSYSYNHKHKQMPN' A
#
# COMPACT_ATOMS: atom_id res chain seq x y z
N MET A 1 -0.91 8.23 11.32
CA MET A 1 -1.46 6.88 11.54
C MET A 1 -0.35 5.99 12.07
N CYS A 2 -0.65 5.17 13.06
CA CYS A 2 0.22 4.06 13.47
C CYS A 2 0.16 2.94 12.40
N LYS A 3 1.14 2.03 12.42
CA LYS A 3 1.29 0.97 11.41
C LYS A 3 0.02 0.12 11.27
N ASP A 4 -0.58 -0.26 12.39
CA ASP A 4 -1.76 -1.14 12.43
C ASP A 4 -2.98 -0.46 11.82
N ASN A 5 -3.23 0.81 12.14
CA ASN A 5 -4.33 1.58 11.55
C ASN A 5 -4.20 1.69 10.02
N LEU A 6 -2.98 1.73 9.49
CA LEU A 6 -2.74 1.77 8.04
C LEU A 6 -2.99 0.40 7.40
N LEU A 7 -2.60 -0.69 8.08
CA LEU A 7 -2.91 -2.05 7.64
C LEU A 7 -4.42 -2.31 7.63
N ASP A 8 -5.14 -1.87 8.66
CA ASP A 8 -6.60 -1.98 8.73
C ASP A 8 -7.28 -1.22 7.58
N ALA A 9 -6.77 -0.02 7.26
CA ALA A 9 -7.27 0.76 6.13
C ALA A 9 -7.02 0.06 4.79
N ILE A 10 -5.86 -0.55 4.60
CA ILE A 10 -5.53 -1.35 3.41
C ILE A 10 -6.49 -2.54 3.28
N GLU A 11 -6.68 -3.31 4.35
CA GLU A 11 -7.53 -4.50 4.31
C GLU A 11 -9.00 -4.14 4.05
N LYS A 12 -9.49 -3.08 4.72
CA LYS A 12 -10.84 -2.56 4.48
C LYS A 12 -11.03 -2.16 3.01
N LYS A 13 -10.09 -1.39 2.45
CA LYS A 13 -10.18 -0.93 1.05
C LYS A 13 -10.07 -2.10 0.07
N ARG A 14 -9.26 -3.12 0.37
CA ARG A 14 -9.15 -4.35 -0.44
C ARG A 14 -10.49 -5.10 -0.50
N MET A 15 -11.17 -5.23 0.64
CA MET A 15 -12.50 -5.85 0.71
C MET A 15 -13.57 -5.04 -0.03
N GLU A 16 -13.52 -3.70 0.06
CA GLU A 16 -14.39 -2.82 -0.72
C GLU A 16 -14.17 -3.01 -2.23
N LEU A 17 -12.91 -2.97 -2.68
CA LEU A 17 -12.56 -3.19 -4.09
C LEU A 17 -13.05 -4.56 -4.58
N PHE A 18 -12.83 -5.63 -3.81
CA PHE A 18 -13.30 -6.97 -4.16
C PHE A 18 -14.81 -7.01 -4.41
N LYS A 19 -15.60 -6.37 -3.54
CA LYS A 19 -17.06 -6.26 -3.70
C LYS A 19 -17.44 -5.45 -4.94
N ILE A 20 -16.78 -4.31 -5.16
CA ILE A 20 -17.04 -3.47 -6.34
C ILE A 20 -16.73 -4.22 -7.64
N VAL A 21 -15.61 -4.94 -7.70
CA VAL A 21 -15.22 -5.74 -8.87
C VAL A 21 -16.22 -6.88 -9.11
N ALA A 22 -16.69 -7.54 -8.05
CA ALA A 22 -17.68 -8.60 -8.17
C ALA A 22 -19.02 -8.10 -8.76
N VAL A 23 -19.40 -6.85 -8.48
CA VAL A 23 -20.67 -6.26 -8.94
C VAL A 23 -20.54 -5.57 -10.30
N ASN A 24 -19.47 -4.80 -10.50
CA ASN A 24 -19.34 -3.88 -11.64
C ASN A 24 -18.33 -4.36 -12.70
N GLY A 25 -17.57 -5.43 -12.40
CA GLY A 25 -16.44 -5.84 -13.19
C GLY A 25 -15.20 -4.99 -12.96
N LEU A 26 -14.04 -5.56 -13.29
CA LEU A 26 -12.72 -4.98 -13.04
C LEU A 26 -12.48 -3.68 -13.81
N ASN A 27 -13.04 -3.56 -15.01
CA ASN A 27 -12.83 -2.41 -15.89
C ASN A 27 -13.82 -1.27 -15.62
N SER A 28 -14.71 -1.40 -14.63
CA SER A 28 -15.62 -0.32 -14.30
C SER A 28 -14.84 0.90 -13.76
N PRO A 29 -15.27 2.13 -14.08
CA PRO A 29 -14.64 3.33 -13.53
C PRO A 29 -14.59 3.32 -11.99
N LEU A 30 -15.58 2.67 -11.36
CA LEU A 30 -15.63 2.52 -9.91
C LEU A 30 -14.57 1.54 -9.37
N ALA A 31 -14.37 0.39 -10.03
CA ALA A 31 -13.31 -0.54 -9.66
C ALA A 31 -11.92 0.09 -9.85
N VAL A 32 -11.71 0.81 -10.95
CA VAL A 32 -10.45 1.53 -11.20
C VAL A 32 -10.18 2.60 -10.15
N LYS A 33 -11.20 3.35 -9.74
CA LYS A 33 -11.06 4.33 -8.65
C LYS A 33 -10.66 3.66 -7.34
N TYR A 34 -11.32 2.56 -6.99
CA TYR A 34 -11.03 1.85 -5.74
C TYR A 34 -9.65 1.18 -5.75
N SER A 35 -9.17 0.72 -6.92
CA SER A 35 -7.81 0.19 -7.05
C SER A 35 -6.77 1.29 -6.89
N GLN A 36 -7.01 2.49 -7.44
CA GLN A 36 -6.14 3.65 -7.24
C GLN A 36 -6.07 4.07 -5.76
N GLU A 37 -7.22 4.08 -5.06
CA GLU A 37 -7.25 4.38 -3.62
C GLU A 37 -6.49 3.34 -2.80
N LEU A 38 -6.61 2.05 -3.15
CA LEU A 38 -5.85 0.97 -2.51
C LEU A 38 -4.34 1.13 -2.75
N ASP A 39 -3.94 1.45 -3.98
CA ASP A 39 -2.53 1.67 -4.33
C ASP A 39 -1.92 2.84 -3.55
N LEU A 40 -2.67 3.91 -3.31
CA LEU A 40 -2.21 5.03 -2.48
C LEU A 40 -1.91 4.59 -1.04
N LEU A 41 -2.77 3.73 -0.45
CA LEU A 41 -2.56 3.20 0.89
C LEU A 41 -1.34 2.27 0.95
N LEU A 42 -1.18 1.40 -0.05
CA LEU A 42 -0.03 0.51 -0.19
C LEU A 42 1.27 1.29 -0.34
N ASN A 43 1.27 2.35 -1.15
CA ASN A 43 2.42 3.22 -1.36
C ASN A 43 2.79 3.98 -0.08
N ASP A 44 1.81 4.47 0.67
CA ASP A 44 2.05 5.14 1.96
C ASP A 44 2.67 4.17 2.99
N TYR A 45 2.16 2.93 3.04
CA TYR A 45 2.73 1.89 3.91
C TYR A 45 4.17 1.54 3.50
N ASN A 46 4.39 1.33 2.20
CA ASN A 46 5.70 1.01 1.65
C ASN A 46 6.71 2.13 1.96
N ARG A 47 6.34 3.40 1.75
CA ARG A 47 7.17 4.56 2.05
C ARG A 47 7.53 4.64 3.54
N LYS A 48 6.57 4.44 4.43
CA LYS A 48 6.75 4.60 5.88
C LYS A 48 7.49 3.45 6.54
N TYR A 49 7.25 2.21 6.10
CA TYR A 49 7.65 1.03 6.85
C TYR A 49 8.61 0.09 6.10
N ILE A 50 8.71 0.16 4.77
CA ILE A 50 9.56 -0.74 3.97
C ILE A 50 10.79 -0.01 3.42
N HIS A 51 10.62 1.18 2.83
CA HIS A 51 11.76 1.95 2.31
C HIS A 51 12.66 2.51 3.41
N SER A 52 12.12 2.79 4.61
CA SER A 52 12.93 3.15 5.78
C SER A 52 13.92 2.03 6.15
N SER A 53 13.49 0.76 6.10
CA SER A 53 14.36 -0.38 6.37
C SER A 53 15.39 -0.66 5.27
N TYR A 54 15.10 -0.38 4.00
CA TYR A 54 16.09 -0.56 2.93
C TYR A 54 17.18 0.51 2.94
N SER A 55 16.85 1.79 3.23
CA SER A 55 17.85 2.85 3.33
C SER A 55 18.74 2.75 4.58
N TYR A 56 18.25 2.15 5.68
CA TYR A 56 19.08 1.93 6.88
C TYR A 56 20.14 0.84 6.65
N ASN A 57 19.78 -0.23 5.93
CA ASN A 57 20.69 -1.33 5.60
C ASN A 57 21.76 -0.96 4.55
N HIS A 58 21.57 0.11 3.76
CA HIS A 58 22.56 0.58 2.79
C HIS A 58 23.56 1.62 3.32
N LYS A 59 23.26 2.28 4.47
CA LYS A 59 24.20 3.24 5.09
C LYS A 59 25.29 2.58 5.96
N HIS A 60 25.14 1.30 6.32
CA HIS A 60 26.10 0.57 7.15
C HIS A 60 27.03 -0.38 6.38
N LYS A 61 27.01 -0.39 5.04
CA LYS A 61 27.85 -1.30 4.23
C LYS A 61 28.95 -0.63 3.38
N GLN A 62 29.17 0.68 3.50
CA GLN A 62 30.29 1.35 2.81
C GLN A 62 31.03 2.34 3.71
N MET A 63 31.89 1.82 4.58
CA MET A 63 33.31 2.15 4.87
C MET A 63 33.81 0.99 5.77
N PRO A 64 35.01 0.38 5.61
CA PRO A 64 36.31 0.88 5.15
C PRO A 64 36.84 0.10 3.90
N ASN A 65 37.97 0.38 3.25
CA ASN A 65 39.27 1.00 3.60
C ASN A 65 39.81 1.76 2.38
#